data_AF-A0A965RTM3-F1
#
_entry.id   AF-A0A965RTM3-F1
#
_cell.length_a   1.000
_cell.length_b   1.000
_cell.length_c   1.000
_cell.angle_alpha   90.00
_cell.angle_beta   90.00
_cell.angle_gamma   90.00
#
_symmetry.space_group_name_H-M   'P 1'
#
loop_
_entity.id
_entity.type
_entity.pdbx_description
1 polymer ?
#
loop_
_entity_poly.entity_id
_entity_poly.type
_entity_poly.pdbx_seq_one_letter_code
_entity_poly.pdbx_strand_id
1 'polypeptide(L)'
;MFDNIKCELPLPLNKKEQKTFSNVDWNDRVFQTKDTDCTLSTYTIRKNGKLYGLFIEGENVRVISEKEEKKIKRKGKFCWPYKFKEKSRKYKFEKFTGDLYFYDHVIDKDGNEWWVEFVAKFVDGVIKGKIKKKEVRFSQSAEDIKKFKEDWQERIAKEQAKLSTKIKRNLNKYT
;
A
#
# COMPACT_ATOMS: atom_id res chain seq x y z
N MET A 1 5.10 6.51 -6.70
CA MET A 1 4.55 5.14 -6.65
C MET A 1 5.54 4.29 -5.86
N PHE A 2 5.11 3.23 -5.19
CA PHE A 2 5.94 2.36 -4.35
C PHE A 2 5.53 0.90 -4.59
N ASP A 3 6.37 -0.04 -4.15
CA ASP A 3 6.03 -1.46 -4.07
C ASP A 3 5.91 -1.90 -2.61
N ASN A 4 5.39 -3.10 -2.39
CA ASN A 4 5.13 -3.67 -1.09
C ASN A 4 6.14 -4.77 -0.75
N ILE A 5 6.70 -4.75 0.47
CA ILE A 5 7.61 -5.78 0.98
C ILE A 5 7.01 -6.42 2.23
N LYS A 6 6.87 -7.74 2.24
CA LYS A 6 6.65 -8.53 3.47
C LYS A 6 7.97 -9.15 3.91
N CYS A 7 8.33 -9.05 5.19
CA CYS A 7 9.59 -9.59 5.70
C CYS A 7 9.34 -10.68 6.74
N GLU A 8 9.76 -11.91 6.45
CA GLU A 8 9.65 -13.05 7.37
C GLU A 8 10.90 -13.22 8.26
N LEU A 9 11.95 -12.44 8.00
CA LEU A 9 13.15 -12.42 8.82
C LEU A 9 12.97 -11.54 10.06
N PRO A 10 13.61 -11.85 11.19
CA PRO A 10 13.58 -11.01 12.38
C PRO A 10 14.12 -9.61 12.09
N LEU A 11 13.34 -8.59 12.46
CA LEU A 11 13.73 -7.19 12.32
C LEU A 11 14.64 -6.75 13.49
N PRO A 12 15.66 -5.92 13.23
CA PRO A 12 16.67 -5.52 14.22
C PRO A 12 16.17 -4.41 15.18
N LEU A 13 15.12 -4.70 15.96
CA LEU A 13 14.57 -3.80 16.98
C LEU A 13 15.28 -3.98 18.32
N ASN A 14 15.57 -2.88 19.03
CA ASN A 14 16.11 -2.95 20.39
C ASN A 14 15.01 -3.27 21.43
N LYS A 15 15.40 -3.56 22.68
CA LYS A 15 14.44 -3.92 23.76
C LYS A 15 13.38 -2.86 24.01
N LYS A 16 13.73 -1.57 23.91
CA LYS A 16 12.78 -0.47 24.11
C LYS A 16 11.75 -0.44 22.98
N GLU A 17 12.19 -0.51 21.73
CA GLU A 17 11.34 -0.55 20.54
C GLU A 17 10.42 -1.77 20.55
N GLN A 18 10.93 -2.95 20.90
CA GLN A 18 10.10 -4.16 21.04
C GLN A 18 8.99 -3.99 22.09
N LYS A 19 9.25 -3.27 23.19
CA LYS A 19 8.24 -2.95 24.20
C LYS A 19 7.22 -1.92 23.67
N THR A 20 7.70 -0.86 23.00
CA THR A 20 6.86 0.17 22.39
C THR A 20 5.90 -0.42 21.36
N PHE A 21 6.41 -1.29 20.49
CA PHE A 21 5.67 -1.90 19.39
C PHE A 21 5.18 -3.32 19.74
N SER A 22 4.88 -3.57 21.00
CA SER A 22 4.42 -4.89 21.47
C SER A 22 3.04 -5.28 20.92
N ASN A 23 2.26 -4.32 20.44
CA ASN A 23 0.98 -4.49 19.76
C ASN A 23 1.10 -4.76 18.26
N VAL A 24 2.31 -4.79 17.69
CA VAL A 24 2.56 -4.86 16.25
C VAL A 24 2.99 -6.28 15.88
N ASP A 25 2.21 -6.95 15.03
CA ASP A 25 2.64 -8.21 14.40
C ASP A 25 3.54 -7.92 13.18
N TRP A 26 4.85 -7.97 13.42
CA TRP A 26 5.87 -7.77 12.39
C TRP A 26 5.85 -8.84 11.29
N ASN A 27 5.31 -10.03 11.55
CA ASN A 27 5.27 -11.10 10.55
C ASN A 27 4.17 -10.90 9.50
N ASP A 28 3.10 -10.19 9.84
CA ASP A 28 2.02 -9.88 8.90
C ASP A 28 2.10 -8.45 8.33
N ARG A 29 2.99 -7.63 8.88
CA ARG A 29 3.21 -6.26 8.41
C ARG A 29 3.72 -6.24 6.96
N VAL A 30 3.19 -5.29 6.19
CA VAL A 30 3.62 -4.99 4.82
C VAL A 30 4.25 -3.60 4.84
N PHE A 31 5.48 -3.52 4.37
CA PHE A 31 6.25 -2.29 4.23
C PHE A 31 6.17 -1.77 2.80
N GLN A 32 6.47 -0.49 2.62
CA GLN A 32 6.65 0.12 1.30
C GLN A 32 8.13 0.16 0.92
N THR A 33 8.44 0.07 -0.37
CA THR A 33 9.78 0.29 -0.92
C THR A 33 9.70 1.09 -2.22
N LYS A 34 10.80 1.78 -2.56
CA LYS A 34 10.98 2.48 -3.83
C LYS A 34 12.19 1.96 -4.63
N ASP A 35 12.84 0.89 -4.17
CA ASP A 35 14.07 0.39 -4.78
C ASP A 35 13.81 -0.71 -5.82
N THR A 36 12.55 -1.06 -6.05
CA THR A 36 12.08 -1.95 -7.11
C THR A 36 11.32 -1.15 -8.19
N ASP A 37 10.60 -1.81 -9.10
CA ASP A 37 9.96 -1.18 -10.27
C ASP A 37 8.87 -0.14 -9.95
N CYS A 38 8.46 -0.03 -8.69
CA CYS A 38 7.46 0.91 -8.20
C CYS A 38 6.11 0.75 -8.91
N THR A 39 5.67 -0.48 -9.14
CA THR A 39 4.45 -0.84 -9.89
C THR A 39 3.27 -1.28 -9.00
N LEU A 40 3.35 -1.02 -7.69
CA LEU A 40 2.45 -1.57 -6.67
C LEU A 40 2.52 -3.10 -6.59
N SER A 41 3.67 -3.65 -6.99
CA SER A 41 3.97 -5.07 -6.89
C SER A 41 4.23 -5.46 -5.44
N THR A 42 4.01 -6.74 -5.12
CA THR A 42 4.25 -7.28 -3.78
C THR A 42 5.41 -8.26 -3.82
N TYR A 43 6.38 -8.06 -2.94
CA TYR A 43 7.50 -8.97 -2.74
C TYR A 43 7.53 -9.49 -1.30
N THR A 44 8.22 -10.60 -1.10
CA THR A 44 8.45 -11.20 0.21
C THR A 44 9.90 -11.59 0.38
N ILE A 45 10.53 -11.10 1.45
CA ILE A 45 11.81 -11.60 1.95
C ILE A 45 11.50 -12.79 2.85
N ARG A 46 11.77 -14.00 2.36
CA ARG A 46 11.43 -15.24 3.09
C ARG A 46 12.46 -15.58 4.17
N LYS A 47 12.11 -16.49 5.08
CA LYS A 47 13.01 -16.98 6.16
C LYS A 47 14.37 -17.49 5.67
N ASN A 48 14.45 -17.97 4.43
CA ASN A 48 15.69 -18.42 3.80
C ASN A 48 16.57 -17.28 3.25
N GLY A 49 16.20 -16.02 3.51
CA GLY A 49 16.95 -14.84 3.05
C GLY A 49 16.83 -14.54 1.56
N LYS A 50 15.87 -15.16 0.86
CA LYS A 50 15.63 -14.94 -0.58
C LYS A 50 14.45 -14.02 -0.81
N LEU A 51 14.55 -13.17 -1.83
CA LEU A 51 13.47 -12.30 -2.30
C LEU A 51 12.58 -13.03 -3.32
N TYR A 52 11.27 -12.89 -3.17
CA TYR A 52 10.30 -13.40 -4.12
C TYR A 52 9.27 -12.33 -4.49
N GLY A 53 9.01 -12.14 -5.78
CA GLY A 53 7.90 -11.33 -6.29
C GLY A 53 6.62 -12.15 -6.40
N LEU A 54 5.48 -11.57 -6.03
CA LEU A 54 4.15 -12.15 -6.25
C LEU A 54 3.76 -11.94 -7.72
N PHE A 55 3.67 -13.04 -8.46
CA PHE A 55 3.25 -13.03 -9.85
C PHE A 55 1.82 -13.57 -9.97
N ILE A 56 0.94 -12.75 -10.55
CA ILE A 56 -0.45 -13.10 -10.81
C ILE A 56 -0.63 -13.22 -12.32
N GLU A 57 -0.93 -14.43 -12.79
CA GLU A 57 -1.29 -14.69 -14.18
C GLU A 57 -2.81 -14.69 -14.29
N GLY A 58 -3.33 -14.03 -15.31
CA GLY A 58 -4.76 -14.00 -15.57
C GLY A 58 -5.04 -13.39 -16.94
N GLU A 59 -6.32 -13.27 -17.25
CA GLU A 59 -6.76 -12.67 -18.50
C GLU A 59 -7.97 -11.77 -18.28
N ASN A 60 -8.15 -10.81 -19.17
CA ASN A 60 -9.32 -9.96 -19.18
C ASN A 60 -10.45 -10.71 -19.91
N VAL A 61 -11.43 -11.20 -19.14
CA VAL A 61 -12.59 -11.89 -19.69
C VAL A 61 -13.72 -10.90 -19.88
N ARG A 62 -14.35 -10.93 -21.05
CA ARG A 62 -15.52 -10.10 -21.34
C ARG A 62 -16.70 -10.58 -20.50
N VAL A 63 -17.30 -9.67 -19.72
CA VAL A 63 -18.40 -9.97 -18.80
C VAL A 63 -19.76 -9.46 -19.27
N ILE A 64 -19.78 -8.52 -20.22
CA ILE A 64 -21.01 -7.98 -20.80
C ILE A 64 -21.07 -8.20 -22.30
N SER A 65 -22.28 -8.42 -22.81
CA SER A 65 -22.50 -8.59 -24.25
C SER A 65 -22.23 -7.28 -25.01
N GLU A 66 -21.94 -7.38 -26.31
CA GLU A 66 -21.77 -6.20 -27.18
C GLU A 66 -23.04 -5.34 -27.24
N LYS A 67 -24.22 -5.96 -27.15
CA LYS A 67 -25.50 -5.27 -27.18
C LYS A 67 -25.68 -4.39 -25.93
N GLU A 68 -25.32 -4.91 -24.76
CA GLU A 68 -25.37 -4.15 -23.51
C GLU A 68 -24.31 -3.05 -23.48
N GLU A 69 -23.09 -3.33 -23.95
CA GLU A 69 -22.04 -2.32 -24.07
C GLU A 69 -22.50 -1.15 -24.96
N LYS A 70 -23.07 -1.43 -26.14
CA LYS A 70 -23.64 -0.42 -27.03
C LYS A 70 -24.77 0.37 -26.35
N LYS A 71 -25.63 -0.29 -25.56
CA LYS A 71 -26.70 0.38 -24.80
C LYS A 71 -26.16 1.32 -23.72
N ILE A 72 -25.06 0.96 -23.05
CA ILE A 72 -24.41 1.81 -22.04
C ILE A 72 -23.70 3.00 -22.69
N LYS A 73 -22.94 2.76 -23.77
CA LYS A 73 -22.25 3.82 -24.53
C LYS A 73 -23.24 4.82 -25.14
N ARG A 74 -24.38 4.37 -25.66
CA ARG A 74 -25.46 5.25 -26.16
C ARG A 74 -26.04 6.16 -25.07
N LYS A 75 -25.95 5.76 -23.80
CA LYS A 75 -26.35 6.61 -22.65
C LYS A 75 -25.24 7.56 -22.20
N GLY A 76 -24.15 7.69 -22.95
CA GLY A 76 -23.00 8.55 -22.62
C GLY A 76 -22.17 8.07 -21.43
N LYS A 77 -22.33 6.82 -20.99
CA LYS A 77 -21.61 6.27 -19.84
C LYS A 77 -20.35 5.52 -20.30
N PHE A 78 -19.24 5.71 -19.57
CA PHE A 78 -18.06 4.86 -19.72
C PHE A 78 -18.39 3.42 -19.31
N CYS A 79 -17.94 2.45 -20.10
CA CYS A 79 -18.01 1.04 -19.75
C CYS A 79 -16.72 0.33 -20.11
N TRP A 80 -16.16 -0.38 -19.14
CA TRP A 80 -15.09 -1.32 -19.35
C TRP A 80 -15.71 -2.73 -19.35
N PRO A 81 -15.83 -3.41 -20.52
CA PRO A 81 -16.61 -4.64 -20.63
C PRO A 81 -15.86 -5.88 -20.15
N TYR A 82 -14.64 -5.72 -19.65
CA TYR A 82 -13.76 -6.80 -19.23
C TYR A 82 -13.59 -6.82 -17.72
N LYS A 83 -13.47 -8.01 -17.15
CA LYS A 83 -13.04 -8.23 -15.77
C LYS A 83 -11.79 -9.10 -15.80
N PHE A 84 -10.78 -8.72 -15.03
CA PHE A 84 -9.60 -9.56 -14.84
C PHE A 84 -10.02 -10.84 -14.11
N LYS A 85 -9.75 -11.99 -14.72
CA LYS A 85 -9.94 -13.32 -14.14
C LYS A 85 -8.56 -13.91 -13.87
N GLU A 86 -8.25 -14.07 -12.60
CA GLU A 86 -7.02 -14.71 -12.14
C GLU A 86 -7.01 -16.19 -12.55
N LYS A 87 -5.92 -16.64 -13.16
CA LYS A 87 -5.64 -18.04 -13.50
C LYS A 87 -4.70 -18.68 -12.50
N SER A 88 -3.66 -17.95 -12.08
CA SER A 88 -2.70 -18.45 -11.10
C SER A 88 -2.10 -17.31 -10.28
N ARG A 89 -1.67 -17.63 -9.06
CA ARG A 89 -0.93 -16.73 -8.16
C ARG A 89 0.21 -17.50 -7.53
N LYS A 90 1.42 -17.05 -7.78
CA LYS A 90 2.65 -17.73 -7.34
C LYS A 90 3.74 -16.73 -7.01
N TYR A 91 4.52 -17.07 -6.00
CA TYR A 91 5.75 -16.35 -5.69
C TYR A 91 6.88 -16.87 -6.58
N LYS A 92 7.53 -15.99 -7.34
CA LYS A 92 8.70 -16.29 -8.18
C LYS A 92 9.94 -15.69 -7.55
N PHE A 93 11.06 -16.40 -7.63
CA PHE A 93 12.33 -15.90 -7.13
C PHE A 93 12.78 -14.68 -7.93
N GLU A 94 13.17 -13.62 -7.23
CA GLU A 94 13.54 -12.33 -7.83
C GLU A 94 15.05 -12.12 -7.71
N LYS A 95 15.75 -11.84 -8.82
CA LYS A 95 17.22 -11.72 -8.87
C LYS A 95 17.70 -10.28 -8.59
N PHE A 96 17.12 -9.65 -7.58
CA PHE A 96 17.48 -8.29 -7.21
C PHE A 96 18.90 -8.20 -6.62
N THR A 97 19.68 -7.22 -7.05
CA THR A 97 21.01 -6.91 -6.51
C THR A 97 21.07 -5.43 -6.17
N GLY A 98 21.30 -5.11 -4.90
CA GLY A 98 21.27 -3.74 -4.40
C GLY A 98 20.91 -3.67 -2.92
N ASP A 99 20.84 -2.45 -2.40
CA ASP A 99 20.30 -2.18 -1.07
C ASP A 99 18.79 -1.94 -1.20
N LEU A 100 18.00 -2.75 -0.51
CA LEU A 100 16.55 -2.66 -0.47
C LEU A 100 16.13 -1.98 0.83
N TYR A 101 15.66 -0.75 0.75
CA TYR A 101 15.05 -0.01 1.83
C TYR A 101 13.56 -0.30 1.87
N PHE A 102 13.04 -0.56 3.06
CA PHE A 102 11.62 -0.75 3.25
C PHE A 102 11.15 -0.12 4.55
N TYR A 103 10.03 0.60 4.47
CA TYR A 103 9.56 1.50 5.51
C TYR A 103 8.05 1.44 5.69
N ASP A 104 7.56 1.90 6.84
CA ASP A 104 6.13 2.06 7.11
C ASP A 104 5.87 3.04 8.28
N HIS A 105 4.63 3.51 8.39
CA HIS A 105 4.14 4.21 9.58
C HIS A 105 3.44 3.23 10.53
N VAL A 106 3.95 3.08 11.75
CA VAL A 106 3.46 2.13 12.74
C VAL A 106 2.85 2.87 13.92
N ILE A 107 1.70 2.38 14.40
CA ILE A 107 1.02 2.93 15.58
C ILE A 107 1.39 2.09 16.80
N ASP A 108 1.95 2.74 17.83
CA ASP A 108 2.27 2.09 19.09
C ASP A 108 1.01 1.82 19.94
N LYS A 109 1.20 1.15 21.08
CA LYS A 109 0.10 0.82 22.01
C LYS A 109 -0.61 2.05 22.59
N ASP A 110 0.06 3.20 22.62
CA ASP A 110 -0.45 4.44 23.20
C ASP A 110 -1.12 5.31 22.11
N GLY A 111 -1.16 4.82 20.87
CA GLY A 111 -1.80 5.47 19.72
C GLY A 111 -0.90 6.46 18.97
N ASN A 112 0.39 6.55 19.32
CA ASN A 112 1.32 7.43 18.62
C ASN A 112 1.82 6.78 17.33
N GLU A 113 2.06 7.60 16.32
CA GLU A 113 2.60 7.16 15.04
C GLU A 113 4.13 7.29 15.02
N TRP A 114 4.78 6.27 14.48
CA TRP A 114 6.22 6.16 14.32
C TRP A 114 6.57 5.83 12.87
N TRP A 115 7.59 6.50 12.34
CA TRP A 115 8.27 6.08 11.12
C TRP A 115 9.26 4.96 11.46
N VAL A 116 9.18 3.84 10.75
CA VAL A 116 10.16 2.76 10.85
C VAL A 116 10.73 2.45 9.47
N GLU A 117 12.04 2.27 9.41
CA GLU A 117 12.76 1.99 8.16
C GLU A 117 13.91 1.02 8.40
N PHE A 118 13.99 0.04 7.51
CA PHE A 118 15.00 -1.01 7.51
C PHE A 118 15.68 -1.11 6.14
N VAL A 119 16.89 -1.67 6.13
CA VAL A 119 17.64 -1.92 4.91
C VAL A 119 18.21 -3.33 4.89
N ALA A 120 18.09 -3.98 3.74
CA ALA A 120 18.65 -5.30 3.46
C ALA A 120 19.48 -5.25 2.18
N LYS A 121 20.73 -5.72 2.24
CA LYS A 121 21.60 -5.82 1.06
C LYS A 121 21.38 -7.16 0.37
N PHE A 122 21.10 -7.14 -0.93
CA PHE A 122 20.89 -8.32 -1.76
C PHE A 122 21.96 -8.46 -2.84
N VAL A 123 22.32 -9.70 -3.15
CA VAL A 123 23.08 -10.08 -4.34
C VAL A 123 22.39 -11.29 -4.95
N ASP A 124 21.99 -11.16 -6.21
CA ASP A 124 21.23 -12.15 -6.99
C ASP A 124 20.02 -12.69 -6.25
N GLY A 125 19.25 -11.81 -5.60
CA GLY A 125 18.04 -12.17 -4.87
C GLY A 125 18.26 -12.79 -3.50
N VAL A 126 19.51 -12.90 -3.04
CA VAL A 126 19.89 -13.45 -1.74
C VAL A 126 20.46 -12.38 -0.82
N ILE A 127 19.96 -12.30 0.40
CA ILE A 127 20.44 -11.36 1.40
C ILE A 127 21.91 -11.65 1.76
N LYS A 128 22.72 -10.60 1.81
CA LYS A 128 24.11 -10.65 2.29
C LYS A 128 24.18 -10.04 3.69
N GLY A 129 24.26 -10.92 4.69
CA GLY A 129 24.34 -10.53 6.11
C GLY A 129 22.97 -10.40 6.76
N LYS A 130 22.88 -9.52 7.78
CA LYS A 130 21.65 -9.27 8.54
C LYS A 130 20.97 -8.00 8.06
N ILE A 131 19.65 -7.94 8.22
CA ILE A 131 18.86 -6.70 8.05
C ILE A 131 19.38 -5.67 9.05
N LYS A 132 19.52 -4.42 8.61
CA LYS A 132 19.93 -3.29 9.45
C LYS A 132 18.76 -2.36 9.68
N LYS A 133 18.68 -1.82 10.89
CA LYS A 133 17.76 -0.71 11.21
C LYS A 133 18.35 0.56 10.62
N LYS A 134 17.55 1.30 9.85
CA LYS A 134 17.97 2.59 9.27
C LYS A 134 17.48 3.74 10.14
N GLU A 135 16.18 3.80 10.39
CA GLU A 135 15.55 4.86 11.18
C GLU A 135 14.34 4.31 11.95
N VAL A 136 14.19 4.75 13.19
CA VAL A 136 12.95 4.62 13.95
C VAL A 136 12.73 5.99 14.60
N ARG A 137 11.69 6.70 14.18
CA ARG A 137 11.44 8.08 14.57
C ARG A 137 9.99 8.27 14.97
N PHE A 138 9.78 8.99 16.07
CA PHE A 138 8.45 9.45 16.45
C PHE A 138 7.94 10.42 15.38
N SER A 139 6.74 10.14 14.84
CA SER A 139 6.11 10.96 13.81
C SER A 139 5.15 11.95 14.46
N GLN A 140 4.12 11.44 15.12
CA GLN A 140 3.00 12.24 15.64
C GLN A 140 2.41 11.59 16.89
N SER A 141 1.90 12.42 17.81
CA SER A 141 1.17 11.92 18.97
C SER A 141 -0.24 11.47 18.61
N ALA A 142 -0.84 10.63 19.45
CA ALA A 142 -2.24 10.24 19.30
C ALA A 142 -3.20 11.44 19.25
N GLU A 143 -2.92 12.49 20.04
CA GLU A 143 -3.72 13.71 20.09
C GLU A 143 -3.62 14.51 18.79
N ASP A 144 -2.42 14.66 18.23
CA ASP A 144 -2.19 15.34 16.95
C ASP A 144 -2.90 14.62 15.81
N ILE A 145 -2.83 13.28 15.80
CA ILE A 145 -3.51 12.43 14.80
C ILE A 145 -5.03 12.63 14.88
N LYS A 146 -5.59 12.68 16.10
CA LYS A 146 -7.03 12.88 16.30
C LYS A 146 -7.46 14.26 15.78
N LYS A 147 -6.74 15.31 16.18
CA LYS A 147 -7.02 16.69 15.73
C LYS A 147 -6.93 16.82 14.21
N PHE A 148 -5.88 16.24 13.61
CA PHE A 148 -5.72 16.25 12.16
C PHE A 148 -6.86 15.55 11.43
N LYS A 149 -7.36 14.42 11.95
CA LYS A 149 -8.51 13.71 11.39
C LYS A 149 -9.79 14.55 11.46
N GLU A 150 -10.04 15.21 12.59
CA GLU A 150 -11.20 16.10 12.77
C GLU A 150 -11.14 17.28 11.77
N ASP A 151 -10.00 17.97 11.69
CA ASP A 151 -9.78 19.08 10.76
C ASP A 151 -9.96 18.63 9.29
N TRP A 152 -9.48 17.45 8.94
CA TRP A 152 -9.62 16.90 7.59
C TRP A 152 -11.08 16.57 7.26
N GLN A 153 -11.82 15.96 8.19
CA GLN A 153 -13.24 15.67 8.01
C GLN A 153 -14.07 16.95 7.83
N GLU A 154 -13.80 17.98 8.62
CA GLU A 154 -14.46 19.28 8.45
C GLU A 154 -14.18 19.89 7.07
N ARG A 155 -12.93 19.84 6.60
CA ARG A 155 -12.56 20.34 5.27
C ARG A 155 -13.30 19.61 4.17
N ILE A 156 -13.39 18.28 4.27
CA ILE A 156 -14.16 17.47 3.29
C ILE A 156 -15.64 17.82 3.33
N ALA A 157 -16.24 17.94 4.52
CA ALA A 157 -17.66 18.29 4.65
C ALA A 157 -17.95 19.67 4.03
N LYS A 158 -17.07 20.65 4.26
CA LYS A 158 -17.15 21.99 3.65
C LYS A 158 -17.05 21.91 2.11
N GLU A 159 -16.12 21.16 1.57
CA GLU A 159 -15.97 20.99 0.11
C GLU A 159 -17.16 20.24 -0.53
N GLN A 160 -17.68 19.19 0.13
CA GLN A 160 -18.87 18.48 -0.32
C GLN A 160 -20.12 19.37 -0.33
N ALA A 161 -20.29 20.23 0.70
CA ALA A 161 -21.38 21.19 0.74
C ALA A 161 -21.29 22.23 -0.39
N LYS A 162 -20.09 22.74 -0.69
CA LYS A 162 -19.85 23.65 -1.84
C LYS A 162 -20.19 22.97 -3.16
N LEU A 163 -19.72 21.73 -3.36
CA LEU A 163 -20.02 20.93 -4.57
C LEU A 163 -21.52 20.71 -4.73
N SER A 164 -22.20 20.26 -3.67
CA SER A 164 -23.66 20.06 -3.66
C SER A 164 -24.41 21.35 -4.03
N THR A 165 -24.02 22.48 -3.44
CA THR A 165 -24.62 23.79 -3.74
C THR A 165 -24.39 24.20 -5.19
N LYS A 166 -23.19 23.97 -5.74
CA LYS A 166 -22.86 24.26 -7.15
C LYS A 166 -23.67 23.39 -8.11
N ILE A 167 -23.81 22.09 -7.81
CA ILE A 167 -24.61 21.16 -8.61
C ILE A 167 -26.08 21.57 -8.59
N LYS A 168 -26.67 21.88 -7.42
CA LYS A 168 -28.05 22.37 -7.31
C LYS A 168 -28.28 23.64 -8.12
N ARG A 169 -27.38 24.63 -8.01
CA ARG A 169 -27.44 25.86 -8.80
C ARG A 169 -27.38 25.61 -10.31
N ASN A 170 -26.55 24.66 -10.74
CA ASN A 170 -26.45 24.33 -12.16
C ASN A 170 -27.70 23.60 -12.65
N LEU A 171 -28.24 22.64 -11.89
CA LEU A 171 -29.48 21.94 -12.26
C LEU A 171 -30.67 22.90 -12.35
N ASN A 172 -30.81 23.83 -11.41
CA ASN A 172 -31.86 24.85 -11.43
C ASN A 172 -31.79 25.83 -12.62
N LYS A 173 -30.67 25.89 -13.37
CA LYS A 173 -30.58 26.69 -14.61
C LYS A 173 -31.17 25.98 -15.82
N TYR A 174 -31.41 24.67 -15.72
CA TYR A 174 -31.92 23.82 -16.81
C TYR A 174 -33.34 23.30 -16.54
N THR A 175 -33.96 23.71 -15.43
CA THR A 175 -35.37 23.51 -15.07
C THR A 175 -36.06 24.85 -15.01
#